data_AF-A0A3P7NKR7-F1
#
_entry.id   AF-A0A3P7NKR7-F1
#
_cell.length_a   1.000
_cell.length_b   1.000
_cell.length_c   1.000
_cell.angle_alpha   90.00
_cell.angle_beta   90.00
_cell.angle_gamma   90.00
#
_symmetry.space_group_name_H-M   'P 1'
#
loop_
_entity.id
_entity.type
_entity.pdbx_description
1 polymer ?
#
loop_
_entity_poly.entity_id
_entity_poly.type
_entity_poly.pdbx_seq_one_letter_code
_entity_poly.pdbx_strand_id
1 'polypeptide(L)'
;MDFDSNDGTIVRKIQQNIEELGQQVQHLDSFVGRLTESEQCREHFNQLAHNAQQLSKETNQLMKQLVQLSNANVSKNYFSHLDIEEETITFRSLRIHRERLQNEYIGVLNRLQGCQRRAAQTEKASMRKMRDAAEQDEEAAKRLEEEAAAQGSQIKRQR
;
A
#
# COMPACT_ATOMS: atom_id res chain seq x y z
N MET A 1 -7.04 -33.69 19.48
CA MET A 1 -6.18 -32.56 19.08
C MET A 1 -7.02 -31.61 18.22
N ASP A 2 -8.06 -31.01 18.81
CA ASP A 2 -8.94 -30.10 18.08
C ASP A 2 -8.61 -28.69 18.55
N PHE A 3 -7.64 -28.07 17.87
CA PHE A 3 -7.54 -26.62 17.82
C PHE A 3 -8.94 -26.12 17.48
N ASP A 4 -9.58 -25.40 18.40
CA ASP A 4 -10.96 -24.91 18.26
C ASP A 4 -11.10 -24.39 16.82
N SER A 5 -11.93 -25.04 15.99
CA SER A 5 -11.82 -25.00 14.52
C SER A 5 -11.85 -23.57 13.94
N ASN A 6 -12.32 -22.62 14.73
CA ASN A 6 -12.34 -21.19 14.43
C ASN A 6 -10.96 -20.51 14.55
N ASP A 7 -10.17 -20.79 15.58
CA ASP A 7 -8.86 -20.18 15.83
C ASP A 7 -7.86 -20.58 14.73
N GLY A 8 -7.84 -21.87 14.37
CA GLY A 8 -7.02 -22.39 13.28
C GLY A 8 -7.44 -21.84 11.91
N THR A 9 -8.72 -21.54 11.72
CA THR A 9 -9.25 -20.93 10.49
C THR A 9 -8.84 -19.47 10.38
N ILE A 10 -8.92 -18.69 11.47
CA ILE A 10 -8.50 -17.28 11.50
C ILE A 10 -6.99 -17.15 11.26
N VAL A 11 -6.18 -17.97 11.93
CA VAL A 11 -4.71 -17.98 11.75
C VAL A 11 -4.35 -18.28 10.29
N ARG A 12 -4.95 -19.31 9.69
CA ARG A 12 -4.70 -19.67 8.28
C ARG A 12 -5.12 -18.54 7.33
N LYS A 13 -6.26 -17.91 7.58
CA LYS A 13 -6.74 -16.79 6.77
C LYS A 13 -5.84 -15.57 6.87
N ILE A 14 -5.34 -15.25 8.06
CA ILE A 14 -4.34 -14.17 8.25
C ILE A 14 -3.07 -14.48 7.48
N GLN A 15 -2.55 -15.70 7.55
CA GLN A 15 -1.36 -16.12 6.80
C GLN A 15 -1.55 -15.93 5.30
N GLN A 16 -2.66 -16.44 4.76
CA GLN A 16 -2.99 -16.29 3.35
C GLN A 16 -3.07 -14.81 2.95
N ASN A 17 -3.75 -13.98 3.75
CA ASN A 17 -3.89 -12.56 3.44
C ASN A 17 -2.54 -11.82 3.52
N ILE A 18 -1.64 -12.18 4.44
CA ILE A 18 -0.28 -11.61 4.53
C ILE A 18 0.55 -11.97 3.29
N GLU A 19 0.50 -13.22 2.85
CA GLU A 19 1.21 -13.68 1.66
C GLU A 19 0.70 -12.97 0.40
N GLU A 20 -0.63 -12.94 0.21
CA GLU A 20 -1.26 -12.28 -0.92
C GLU A 20 -0.97 -10.77 -0.91
N LEU A 21 -1.08 -10.11 0.25
CA LEU A 21 -0.72 -8.69 0.38
C LEU A 21 0.75 -8.46 0.07
N GLY A 22 1.64 -9.37 0.49
CA GLY A 22 3.06 -9.34 0.16
C GLY A 22 3.31 -9.36 -1.35
N GLN A 23 2.62 -10.24 -2.08
CA GLN A 23 2.72 -10.33 -3.54
C GLN A 23 2.17 -9.06 -4.22
N GLN A 24 1.00 -8.57 -3.79
CA GLN A 24 0.42 -7.34 -4.33
C GLN A 24 1.35 -6.14 -4.12
N VAL A 25 1.99 -6.03 -2.95
CA VAL A 25 2.96 -4.96 -2.66
C VAL A 25 4.21 -5.08 -3.51
N GLN A 26 4.71 -6.30 -3.76
CA GLN A 26 5.84 -6.51 -4.67
C GLN A 26 5.49 -6.10 -6.11
N HIS A 27 4.28 -6.44 -6.57
CA HIS A 27 3.78 -6.01 -7.88
C HIS A 27 3.67 -4.48 -7.96
N LEU A 28 3.07 -3.84 -6.95
CA LEU A 28 2.99 -2.38 -6.85
C LEU A 28 4.38 -1.75 -6.96
N ASP A 29 5.37 -2.26 -6.23
CA ASP A 29 6.71 -1.70 -6.21
C ASP A 29 7.39 -1.77 -7.59
N SER A 30 7.31 -2.93 -8.25
CA SER A 30 7.83 -3.08 -9.61
C SER A 30 7.14 -2.15 -10.63
N PHE A 31 5.89 -1.75 -10.34
CA PHE A 31 5.07 -0.95 -11.22
C PHE A 31 5.25 0.57 -11.02
N VAL A 32 5.80 1.03 -9.89
CA VAL A 32 5.98 2.46 -9.59
C VAL A 32 6.76 3.19 -10.70
N GLY A 33 7.76 2.55 -11.30
CA GLY A 33 8.56 3.14 -12.38
C GLY A 33 7.78 3.39 -13.68
N ARG A 34 6.69 2.64 -13.90
CA ARG A 34 5.88 2.67 -15.13
C ARG A 34 4.62 3.54 -14.99
N LEU A 35 4.44 4.13 -13.81
CA LEU A 35 3.21 4.79 -13.41
C LEU A 35 2.91 6.04 -14.26
N THR A 36 3.94 6.63 -14.87
CA THR A 36 3.84 7.81 -15.74
C THR A 36 3.87 7.48 -17.23
N GLU A 37 3.88 6.20 -17.62
CA GLU A 37 3.87 5.79 -19.04
C GLU A 37 2.52 6.05 -19.71
N SER A 38 1.42 5.88 -18.98
CA SER A 38 0.06 6.11 -19.49
C SER A 38 -0.95 6.28 -18.36
N GLU A 39 -2.12 6.84 -18.67
CA GLU A 39 -3.24 6.90 -17.72
C GLU A 39 -3.74 5.51 -17.32
N GLN A 40 -3.71 4.55 -18.25
CA GLN A 40 -4.06 3.15 -17.98
C GLN A 40 -3.12 2.52 -16.94
N CYS A 41 -1.82 2.83 -17.00
CA CYS A 41 -0.87 2.40 -15.99
C CYS A 41 -1.23 2.95 -14.61
N ARG A 42 -1.52 4.27 -14.53
CA ARG A 42 -1.93 4.92 -13.28
C ARG A 42 -3.22 4.31 -12.71
N GLU A 43 -4.23 4.07 -13.54
CA GLU A 43 -5.48 3.41 -13.12
C GLU A 43 -5.24 1.99 -12.60
N HIS A 44 -4.43 1.20 -13.31
CA HIS A 44 -4.09 -0.15 -12.89
C HIS A 44 -3.34 -0.15 -11.53
N PHE A 45 -2.40 0.77 -11.33
CA PHE A 45 -1.74 0.94 -10.04
C PHE A 45 -2.75 1.29 -8.94
N ASN A 46 -3.66 2.23 -9.19
CA ASN A 46 -4.68 2.64 -8.24
C ASN A 46 -5.61 1.48 -7.85
N GLN A 47 -6.00 0.64 -8.82
CA GLN A 47 -6.80 -0.54 -8.54
C GLN A 47 -6.06 -1.55 -7.66
N LEU A 48 -4.80 -1.84 -7.99
CA LEU A 48 -3.98 -2.77 -7.20
C LEU A 48 -3.71 -2.22 -5.79
N ALA A 49 -3.46 -0.92 -5.66
CA ALA A 49 -3.28 -0.25 -4.37
C ALA A 49 -4.57 -0.28 -3.54
N HIS A 50 -5.72 -0.11 -4.18
CA HIS A 50 -7.02 -0.24 -3.53
C HIS A 50 -7.26 -1.66 -3.02
N ASN A 51 -7.00 -2.68 -3.84
CA ASN A 51 -7.14 -4.09 -3.46
C ASN A 51 -6.25 -4.42 -2.25
N ALA A 52 -4.99 -3.98 -2.28
CA ALA A 52 -4.05 -4.16 -1.16
C ALA A 52 -4.54 -3.46 0.12
N GLN A 53 -5.14 -2.27 -0.02
CA GLN A 53 -5.72 -1.54 1.11
C GLN A 53 -6.92 -2.29 1.74
N GLN A 54 -7.78 -2.89 0.92
CA GLN A 54 -8.93 -3.66 1.40
C GLN A 54 -8.48 -4.94 2.10
N LEU A 55 -7.56 -5.68 1.49
CA LEU A 55 -7.00 -6.90 2.08
C LEU A 55 -6.27 -6.60 3.40
N SER A 56 -5.57 -5.48 3.48
CA SER A 56 -4.98 -4.98 4.73
C SER A 56 -6.03 -4.71 5.81
N LYS A 57 -7.15 -4.06 5.46
CA LYS A 57 -8.25 -3.80 6.42
C LYS A 57 -8.83 -5.10 6.95
N GLU A 58 -9.10 -6.07 6.08
CA GLU A 58 -9.59 -7.40 6.47
C GLU A 58 -8.59 -8.10 7.39
N THR A 59 -7.31 -8.12 7.02
CA THR A 59 -6.23 -8.73 7.82
C THR A 59 -6.13 -8.11 9.21
N ASN A 60 -6.28 -6.78 9.32
CA ASN A 60 -6.29 -6.08 10.60
C ASN A 60 -7.50 -6.46 11.46
N GLN A 61 -8.67 -6.64 10.86
CA GLN A 61 -9.86 -7.11 11.58
C GLN A 61 -9.66 -8.53 12.12
N LEU A 62 -9.15 -9.44 11.30
CA LEU A 62 -8.82 -10.80 11.71
C LEU A 62 -7.75 -10.82 12.81
N MET A 63 -6.73 -9.96 12.72
CA MET A 63 -5.70 -9.83 13.74
C MET A 63 -6.28 -9.37 15.08
N LYS A 64 -7.22 -8.42 15.07
CA LYS A 64 -7.94 -7.99 16.28
C LYS A 64 -8.78 -9.12 16.88
N GLN A 65 -9.46 -9.91 16.05
CA GLN A 65 -10.20 -11.09 16.50
C GLN A 65 -9.25 -12.12 17.13
N LEU A 66 -8.10 -12.40 16.50
CA LEU A 66 -7.09 -13.30 17.04
C LEU A 66 -6.52 -12.82 18.38
N VAL A 67 -6.32 -11.51 18.56
CA VAL A 67 -5.94 -10.92 19.86
C VAL A 67 -7.02 -11.16 20.91
N GLN A 68 -8.29 -10.94 20.58
CA GLN A 68 -9.40 -11.17 21.50
C GLN A 68 -9.52 -12.63 21.91
N LEU A 69 -9.42 -13.57 20.97
CA LEU A 69 -9.47 -15.01 21.21
C LEU A 69 -8.30 -15.46 22.09
N SER A 70 -7.09 -15.02 21.75
CA SER A 70 -5.89 -15.27 22.56
C SER A 70 -6.06 -14.75 23.99
N ASN A 71 -6.62 -13.56 24.19
CA ASN A 71 -6.83 -13.01 25.54
C ASN A 71 -8.01 -13.66 26.29
N ALA A 72 -9.07 -14.08 25.61
CA ALA A 72 -10.20 -14.79 26.22
C ALA A 72 -9.79 -16.17 26.76
N ASN A 73 -8.88 -16.85 26.05
CA ASN A 73 -8.30 -18.12 26.49
C ASN A 73 -7.40 -17.96 27.73
N VAL A 74 -6.80 -16.78 27.96
CA VAL A 74 -6.13 -16.45 29.25
C VAL A 74 -7.14 -16.38 30.39
N SER A 75 -8.27 -15.71 30.17
CA SER A 75 -9.25 -15.44 31.22
C SER A 75 -9.99 -16.69 31.69
N LYS A 76 -10.17 -17.71 30.84
CA LYS A 76 -10.78 -19.01 31.22
C LYS A 76 -9.84 -19.85 32.09
N ASN A 77 -8.54 -19.81 31.84
CA ASN A 77 -7.52 -20.58 32.57
C ASN A 77 -7.31 -20.16 34.03
N TYR A 78 -7.78 -18.98 34.44
CA TYR A 78 -7.79 -18.58 35.84
C TYR A 78 -8.94 -19.21 36.65
N PHE A 79 -9.87 -19.92 36.00
CA PHE A 79 -11.09 -20.45 36.64
C PHE A 79 -11.16 -21.99 36.69
N SER A 80 -10.36 -22.72 35.91
CA SER A 80 -10.30 -24.19 35.91
C SER A 80 -8.97 -24.69 36.49
N HIS A 81 -8.97 -25.06 37.77
CA HIS A 81 -7.77 -25.50 38.51
C HIS A 81 -7.51 -27.01 38.43
N LEU A 82 -7.85 -27.67 37.31
CA LEU A 82 -7.57 -29.08 37.05
C LEU A 82 -7.18 -29.22 35.57
N ASP A 83 -6.04 -29.87 35.29
CA ASP A 83 -5.41 -30.13 33.98
C ASP A 83 -4.45 -29.03 33.43
N ILE A 84 -3.31 -28.83 34.09
CA ILE A 84 -2.42 -27.66 33.91
C ILE A 84 -1.33 -27.82 32.82
N GLU A 85 -0.94 -29.04 32.41
CA GLU A 85 0.29 -29.22 31.61
C GLU A 85 0.11 -29.15 30.08
N GLU A 86 -0.97 -29.71 29.50
CA GLU A 86 -1.16 -29.71 28.04
C GLU A 86 -1.76 -28.39 27.51
N GLU A 87 -2.63 -27.74 28.30
CA GLU A 87 -3.36 -26.53 27.88
C GLU A 87 -2.51 -25.24 27.98
N THR A 88 -1.53 -25.19 28.89
CA THR A 88 -0.60 -24.04 28.98
C THR A 88 0.41 -24.00 27.82
N ILE A 89 0.77 -25.15 27.25
CA ILE A 89 1.69 -25.25 26.10
C ILE A 89 1.02 -24.74 24.82
N THR A 90 -0.25 -25.10 24.59
CA THR A 90 -1.04 -24.64 23.43
C THR A 90 -1.30 -23.13 23.49
N PHE A 91 -1.56 -22.58 24.67
CA PHE A 91 -1.70 -21.13 24.87
C PHE A 91 -0.43 -20.34 24.55
N ARG A 92 0.74 -20.77 25.07
CA ARG A 92 2.04 -20.14 24.74
C ARG A 92 2.31 -20.20 23.24
N SER A 93 1.94 -21.30 22.59
CA SER A 93 2.09 -21.48 21.13
C SER A 93 1.25 -20.48 20.33
N LEU A 94 -0.02 -20.25 20.72
CA LEU A 94 -0.91 -19.30 20.03
C LEU A 94 -0.42 -17.85 20.16
N ARG A 95 0.05 -17.45 21.34
CA ARG A 95 0.61 -16.11 21.56
C ARG A 95 1.84 -15.86 20.69
N ILE A 96 2.76 -16.82 20.63
CA ILE A 96 3.96 -16.74 19.78
C ILE A 96 3.57 -16.67 18.29
N HIS A 97 2.62 -17.49 17.85
CA HIS A 97 2.12 -17.46 16.47
C HIS A 97 1.49 -16.10 16.12
N ARG A 98 0.67 -15.54 17.02
CA ARG A 98 0.08 -14.21 16.86
C ARG A 98 1.15 -13.12 16.73
N GLU A 99 2.15 -13.11 17.62
CA GLU A 99 3.25 -12.14 17.58
C GLU A 99 4.04 -12.24 16.26
N ARG A 100 4.32 -13.46 15.76
CA ARG A 100 4.95 -13.67 14.46
C ARG A 100 4.12 -13.08 13.31
N LEU A 101 2.84 -13.42 13.24
CA LEU A 101 1.94 -12.93 12.18
C LEU A 101 1.80 -11.41 12.22
N GLN A 102 1.75 -10.83 13.42
CA GLN A 102 1.71 -9.38 13.57
C GLN A 102 3.00 -8.72 13.01
N ASN A 103 4.17 -9.28 13.31
CA ASN A 103 5.44 -8.76 12.80
C ASN A 103 5.54 -8.86 11.28
N GLU A 104 5.14 -10.00 10.70
CA GLU A 104 5.09 -10.20 9.25
C GLU A 104 4.13 -9.20 8.59
N TYR A 105 2.93 -9.05 9.15
CA TYR A 105 1.93 -8.11 8.66
C TYR A 105 2.41 -6.66 8.71
N ILE A 106 3.03 -6.24 9.82
CA ILE A 106 3.63 -4.90 9.94
C ILE A 106 4.73 -4.70 8.89
N GLY A 107 5.56 -5.71 8.65
CA GLY A 107 6.59 -5.68 7.61
C GLY A 107 5.99 -5.44 6.21
N VAL A 108 4.89 -6.12 5.88
CA VAL A 108 4.17 -5.92 4.61
C VAL A 108 3.54 -4.53 4.54
N LEU A 109 2.89 -4.06 5.62
CA LEU A 109 2.29 -2.72 5.70
C LEU A 109 3.31 -1.60 5.46
N ASN A 110 4.49 -1.70 6.07
CA ASN A 110 5.55 -0.71 5.91
C ASN A 110 6.00 -0.63 4.44
N ARG A 111 6.07 -1.77 3.75
CA ARG A 111 6.38 -1.82 2.32
C ARG A 111 5.26 -1.22 1.47
N LEU A 112 4.00 -1.52 1.77
CA LEU A 112 2.83 -0.94 1.08
C LEU A 112 2.85 0.60 1.18
N GLN A 113 3.00 1.13 2.40
CA GLN A 113 3.06 2.58 2.63
C GLN A 113 4.27 3.21 1.94
N GLY A 114 5.42 2.53 1.95
CA GLY A 114 6.61 2.95 1.22
C GLY A 114 6.37 3.06 -0.29
N CYS A 115 5.70 2.06 -0.86
CA CYS A 115 5.34 2.03 -2.27
C CYS A 115 4.38 3.18 -2.64
N GLN A 116 3.31 3.38 -1.86
CA GLN A 116 2.35 4.47 -2.06
C GLN A 116 3.03 5.85 -2.02
N ARG A 117 3.97 6.06 -1.09
CA ARG A 117 4.75 7.30 -1.03
C ARG A 117 5.60 7.50 -2.28
N ARG A 118 6.31 6.46 -2.75
CA ARG A 118 7.11 6.54 -3.97
C ARG A 118 6.24 6.85 -5.19
N ALA A 119 5.10 6.17 -5.33
CA ALA A 119 4.15 6.43 -6.40
C ALA A 119 3.67 7.90 -6.42
N ALA A 120 3.23 8.42 -5.28
CA ALA A 120 2.81 9.81 -5.15
C ALA A 120 3.93 10.81 -5.49
N GLN A 121 5.18 10.50 -5.12
CA GLN A 121 6.34 11.31 -5.48
C GLN A 121 6.62 11.28 -6.99
N THR A 122 6.55 10.10 -7.62
CA THR A 122 6.74 9.91 -9.06
C THR A 122 5.70 10.70 -9.86
N GLU A 123 4.41 10.59 -9.50
CA GLU A 123 3.34 11.36 -10.17
C GLU A 123 3.55 12.85 -10.00
N LYS A 124 3.84 13.30 -8.78
CA LYS A 124 4.08 14.72 -8.50
C LYS A 124 5.27 15.27 -9.30
N ALA A 125 6.34 14.49 -9.44
CA ALA A 125 7.49 14.87 -10.23
C ALA A 125 7.18 14.93 -11.73
N SER A 126 6.41 13.98 -12.26
CA SER A 126 5.95 13.98 -13.65
C SER A 126 5.05 15.17 -13.96
N MET A 127 4.06 15.44 -13.10
CA MET A 127 3.15 16.60 -13.23
C MET A 127 3.92 17.93 -13.23
N ARG A 128 4.94 18.07 -12.39
CA ARG A 128 5.81 19.25 -12.37
C ARG A 128 6.54 19.43 -13.69
N LYS A 129 7.18 18.37 -14.18
CA LYS A 129 7.90 18.42 -15.47
C LYS A 129 6.98 18.80 -16.63
N MET A 130 5.77 18.25 -16.68
CA MET A 130 4.78 18.61 -17.71
C MET A 130 4.37 20.07 -17.63
N ARG A 131 4.16 20.58 -16.41
CA ARG A 131 3.81 21.98 -16.19
C ARG A 131 4.96 22.91 -16.62
N ASP A 132 6.18 22.62 -16.20
CA ASP A 132 7.35 23.43 -16.53
C ASP A 132 7.60 23.46 -18.05
N ALA A 133 7.38 22.33 -18.74
CA ALA A 133 7.47 22.26 -20.20
C ALA A 133 6.38 23.10 -20.89
N ALA A 134 5.14 23.04 -20.41
CA ALA A 134 4.04 23.85 -20.95
C ALA A 134 4.27 25.36 -20.74
N GLU A 135 4.79 25.77 -19.58
CA GLU A 135 5.15 27.17 -19.31
C GLU A 135 6.27 27.64 -20.25
N GLN A 136 7.28 26.80 -20.51
CA GLN A 136 8.36 27.11 -21.46
C GLN A 136 7.86 27.22 -22.91
N ASP A 137 6.97 26.32 -23.33
CA ASP A 137 6.38 26.36 -24.67
C ASP A 137 5.51 27.60 -24.87
N GLU A 138 4.73 28.00 -23.85
CA GLU A 138 3.94 29.23 -23.88
C GLU A 138 4.83 30.49 -23.94
N GLU A 139 5.90 30.52 -23.16
CA GLU A 139 6.85 31.64 -23.16
C GLU A 139 7.60 31.72 -24.51
N ALA A 140 7.98 30.59 -25.09
CA ALA A 140 8.59 30.54 -26.41
C ALA A 140 7.63 31.03 -27.51
N ALA A 141 6.36 30.62 -27.44
CA ALA A 141 5.33 31.09 -28.37
C ALA A 141 5.11 32.61 -28.29
N LYS A 142 5.04 33.16 -27.07
CA LYS A 142 4.92 34.62 -26.85
C LYS A 142 6.11 35.38 -27.42
N ARG A 143 7.34 34.91 -27.18
CA ARG A 143 8.55 35.55 -27.72
C ARG A 143 8.57 35.55 -29.25
N LEU A 144 8.17 34.44 -29.88
CA LEU A 144 8.08 34.36 -31.35
C LEU A 144 7.02 35.31 -31.91
N GLU A 145 5.88 35.47 -31.23
CA GLU A 145 4.84 36.42 -31.63
C GLU A 145 5.32 37.87 -31.52
N GLU A 146 6.01 38.23 -30.43
CA GLU A 146 6.60 39.55 -30.23
C GLU A 146 7.68 39.88 -31.29
N GLU A 147 8.55 38.92 -31.62
CA GLU A 147 9.56 39.07 -32.67
C GLU A 147 8.93 39.27 -34.07
N ALA A 148 7.90 38.49 -34.39
CA ALA A 148 7.17 38.63 -35.66
C ALA A 148 6.46 39.99 -35.77
N ALA A 149 5.85 40.47 -34.68
CA ALA A 149 5.23 41.79 -34.62
C ALA A 149 6.25 42.93 -34.77
N ALA A 150 7.43 42.80 -34.18
CA ALA A 150 8.53 43.76 -34.31
C ALA A 150 9.05 43.83 -35.76
N GLN A 151 9.28 42.68 -36.41
CA GLN A 151 9.73 42.63 -37.81
C GLN A 151 8.68 43.21 -38.76
N GLY A 152 7.40 42.87 -38.59
CA GLY A 152 6.32 43.43 -39.40
C GLY A 152 6.18 44.95 -39.26
N SER A 153 6.45 45.49 -38.07
CA SER A 153 6.44 46.93 -37.80
C SER A 153 7.60 47.67 -38.46
N GLN A 154 8.79 47.06 -38.53
CA GLN A 154 9.95 47.63 -39.24
C GLN A 154 9.72 47.69 -40.75
N ILE A 155 9.15 46.64 -41.34
CA ILE A 155 8.86 46.59 -42.79
C ILE A 155 7.85 47.67 -43.20
N LYS A 156 6.82 47.92 -42.39
CA LYS A 156 5.83 48.99 -42.64
C LYS A 156 6.40 50.40 -42.55
N ARG A 157 7.48 50.62 -41.78
CA ARG A 157 8.12 51.95 -41.66
C ARG A 157 9.05 52.30 -42.82
N GLN A 158 9.44 51.32 -43.65
CA GLN A 158 10.36 51.52 -44.78
C GLN A 158 9.65 51.66 -46.14
N ARG A 159 8.31 51.60 -46.17
CA ARG A 159 7.47 51.85 -47.36
C ARG A 159 6.78 53.20 -47.22
#